data_AF-A0A4Q8QMF5-F1
#
_entry.id   AF-A0A4Q8QMF5-F1
#
_cell.length_a   1.000
_cell.length_b   1.000
_cell.length_c   1.000
_cell.angle_alpha   90.00
_cell.angle_beta   90.00
_cell.angle_gamma   90.00
#
_symmetry.space_group_name_H-M   'P 1'
#
loop_
_entity.id
_entity.type
_entity.pdbx_description
1 polymer ?
#
loop_
_entity_poly.entity_id
_entity_poly.type
_entity_poly.pdbx_seq_one_letter_code
_entity_poly.pdbx_strand_id
1 'polypeptide(L)'
;GGMWSPSLDLRLSQDLAAWLGVRTGVAPEAISEMAMTDGALAPLLLPLRDTTRRSRSTWIQYCALCLADDRAPYFRRSWRLASRISCFRHGCGLRDRCPACRSGIAPFAQTELIPQYVCVRCGFDLRRGAKISVEAAAQRLERSIDDICKAEIAKSSSAIHEWVARLLRVPVLAGVGSGRPLANLSASARIRCFEQLAQRADDRLMAAGAAAFVRRRRPTMAAGGSDGLIARFADFIDARQGSPRSARAQPPGVDLAALLAAYVRAVGD
;
A
#
# COMPACT_ATOMS: atom_id res chain seq x y z
N GLY A 1 -21.51 22.28 -2.31
CA GLY A 1 -21.18 21.03 -1.60
C GLY A 1 -19.83 20.54 -2.10
N GLY A 2 -18.79 20.65 -1.28
CA GLY A 2 -17.40 20.32 -1.67
C GLY A 2 -16.94 18.97 -1.14
N MET A 3 -15.70 18.59 -1.43
CA MET A 3 -15.01 17.41 -0.88
C MET A 3 -14.29 17.73 0.44
N TRP A 4 -14.97 18.52 1.28
CA TRP A 4 -14.54 18.92 2.63
C TRP A 4 -14.35 17.74 3.58
N SER A 5 -15.29 16.79 3.68
CA SER A 5 -15.19 15.71 4.67
C SER A 5 -13.96 14.80 4.48
N PRO A 6 -13.56 14.39 3.26
CA PRO A 6 -12.33 13.60 3.12
C PRO A 6 -11.04 14.42 3.21
N SER A 7 -11.13 15.76 3.25
CA SER A 7 -9.97 16.62 3.51
C SER A 7 -9.62 16.61 5.01
N LEU A 8 -10.60 16.40 5.88
CA LEU A 8 -10.39 16.20 7.32
C LEU A 8 -9.59 14.93 7.62
N ASP A 9 -9.76 13.88 6.80
CA ASP A 9 -8.92 12.67 6.88
C ASP A 9 -7.43 12.95 6.66
N LEU A 10 -7.08 14.04 5.96
CA LEU A 10 -5.70 14.37 5.63
C LEU A 10 -5.12 15.44 6.54
N ARG A 11 -5.96 16.39 6.93
CA ARG A 11 -5.60 17.52 7.79
C ARG A 11 -6.79 17.89 8.65
N LEU A 12 -6.73 17.50 9.91
CA LEU A 12 -7.65 17.97 10.93
C LEU A 12 -6.97 19.11 11.71
N SER A 13 -7.57 20.29 11.76
CA SER A 13 -7.05 21.38 12.60
C SER A 13 -7.31 21.09 14.08
N GLN A 14 -6.44 21.58 14.96
CA GLN A 14 -6.59 21.43 16.41
C GLN A 14 -7.91 22.04 16.89
N ASP A 15 -8.29 23.23 16.38
CA ASP A 15 -9.56 23.87 16.72
C ASP A 15 -10.77 23.00 16.38
N LEU A 16 -10.75 22.34 15.22
CA LEU A 16 -11.83 21.46 14.80
C LEU A 16 -11.84 20.16 15.62
N ALA A 17 -10.68 19.60 15.95
CA ALA A 17 -10.57 18.44 16.83
C ALA A 17 -11.12 18.76 18.23
N ALA A 18 -10.77 19.92 18.79
CA ALA A 18 -11.29 20.39 20.07
C ALA A 18 -12.81 20.58 20.03
N TRP A 19 -13.31 21.23 18.99
CA TRP A 19 -14.74 21.45 18.80
C TRP A 19 -15.52 20.13 18.68
N LEU A 20 -14.99 19.17 17.92
CA LEU A 20 -15.58 17.83 17.81
C LEU A 20 -15.53 17.08 19.14
N GLY A 21 -14.44 17.22 19.89
CA GLY A 21 -14.27 16.55 21.18
C GLY A 21 -15.32 16.99 22.20
N VAL A 22 -15.59 18.30 22.29
CA VAL A 22 -16.65 18.84 23.15
C VAL A 22 -18.03 18.25 22.81
N ARG A 23 -18.34 18.06 21.53
CA ARG A 23 -19.67 17.58 21.09
C ARG A 23 -19.85 16.07 21.12
N THR A 24 -18.76 15.32 21.03
CA THR A 24 -18.78 13.86 20.95
C THR A 24 -18.40 13.19 22.26
N GLY A 25 -17.79 13.92 23.19
CA GLY A 25 -17.17 13.37 24.40
C GLY A 25 -15.89 12.55 24.13
N VAL A 26 -15.37 12.58 22.90
CA VAL A 26 -14.12 11.92 22.51
C VAL A 26 -12.97 12.90 22.70
N ALA A 27 -11.85 12.45 23.28
CA ALA A 27 -10.67 13.29 23.48
C ALA A 27 -10.16 13.85 22.12
N PRO A 28 -9.83 15.16 22.02
CA PRO A 28 -9.33 15.77 20.78
C PRO A 28 -8.11 15.06 20.18
N GLU A 29 -7.26 14.48 21.04
CA GLU A 29 -6.10 13.69 20.65
C GLU A 29 -6.53 12.42 19.92
N ALA A 30 -7.50 11.70 20.47
CA ALA A 30 -8.06 10.50 19.85
C ALA A 30 -8.73 10.82 18.50
N ILE A 31 -9.39 11.98 18.37
CA ILE A 31 -9.94 12.44 17.09
C ILE A 31 -8.81 12.77 16.09
N SER A 32 -7.74 13.41 16.56
CA SER A 32 -6.57 13.73 15.74
C SER A 32 -5.85 12.48 15.24
N GLU A 33 -5.78 11.43 16.07
CA GLU A 33 -5.27 10.11 15.69
C GLU A 33 -6.12 9.41 14.62
N MET A 34 -7.37 9.84 14.38
CA MET A 34 -8.18 9.34 13.27
C MET A 34 -7.77 9.96 11.92
N ALA A 35 -6.97 11.04 11.91
CA ALA A 35 -6.46 11.64 10.68
C ALA A 35 -5.18 10.93 10.18
N MET A 36 -4.94 10.97 8.86
CA MET A 36 -3.73 10.50 8.20
C MET A 36 -2.61 11.53 8.37
N THR A 37 -1.77 11.34 9.38
CA THR A 37 -0.67 12.26 9.73
C THR A 37 0.66 11.91 9.07
N ASP A 38 0.80 10.73 8.44
CA ASP A 38 2.05 10.27 7.83
C ASP A 38 2.37 11.00 6.52
N GLY A 39 2.94 12.21 6.63
CA GLY A 39 3.32 13.04 5.48
C GLY A 39 4.26 12.34 4.49
N ALA A 40 5.12 11.43 4.97
CA ALA A 40 6.03 10.65 4.12
C ALA A 40 5.28 9.77 3.10
N LEU A 41 4.12 9.22 3.47
CA LEU A 41 3.30 8.37 2.60
C LEU A 41 2.29 9.14 1.76
N ALA A 42 2.20 10.47 1.92
CA ALA A 42 1.24 11.31 1.20
C ALA A 42 1.21 11.07 -0.32
N PRO A 43 2.34 10.85 -1.04
CA PRO A 43 2.31 10.56 -2.46
C PRO A 43 1.62 9.23 -2.83
N LEU A 44 1.55 8.27 -1.91
CA LEU A 44 0.85 6.99 -2.09
C LEU A 44 -0.65 7.10 -1.76
N LEU A 45 -1.13 8.20 -1.22
CA LEU A 45 -2.55 8.34 -0.91
C LEU A 45 -3.38 8.36 -2.19
N LEU A 46 -4.48 7.63 -2.16
CA LEU A 46 -5.46 7.61 -3.23
C LEU A 46 -6.02 9.04 -3.42
N PRO A 47 -6.00 9.54 -4.67
CA PRO A 47 -6.25 10.93 -4.96
C PRO A 47 -7.69 11.27 -4.68
N LEU A 48 -7.87 12.41 -4.02
CA LEU A 48 -9.17 12.92 -3.65
C LEU A 48 -9.86 13.53 -4.88
N ARG A 49 -10.48 12.68 -5.71
CA ARG A 49 -11.27 13.08 -6.89
C ARG A 49 -12.45 12.13 -7.09
N ASP A 50 -13.61 12.67 -7.43
CA ASP A 50 -14.68 11.86 -8.00
C ASP A 50 -14.31 11.50 -9.45
N THR A 51 -14.42 10.22 -9.81
CA THR A 51 -14.07 9.77 -11.15
C THR A 51 -15.14 8.85 -11.74
N THR A 52 -15.68 9.30 -12.86
CA THR A 52 -16.57 8.50 -13.70
C THR A 52 -15.81 7.45 -14.52
N ARG A 53 -14.49 7.63 -14.70
CA ARG A 53 -13.66 6.73 -15.52
C ARG A 53 -13.27 5.48 -14.75
N ARG A 54 -13.57 4.31 -15.31
CA ARG A 54 -13.34 2.99 -14.68
C ARG A 54 -11.88 2.63 -14.44
N SER A 55 -10.96 3.19 -15.22
CA SER A 55 -9.51 2.92 -15.14
C SER A 55 -8.73 3.86 -14.21
N ARG A 56 -9.39 4.85 -13.60
CA ARG A 56 -8.74 5.78 -12.66
C ARG A 56 -9.00 5.35 -11.22
N SER A 57 -8.05 5.63 -10.33
CA SER A 57 -8.28 5.52 -8.89
C SER A 57 -9.40 6.46 -8.44
N THR A 58 -10.21 5.96 -7.52
CA THR A 58 -11.04 6.76 -6.62
C THR A 58 -10.21 7.17 -5.41
N TRP A 59 -10.81 7.97 -4.54
CA TRP A 59 -10.19 8.40 -3.28
C TRP A 59 -10.20 7.32 -2.18
N ILE A 60 -11.13 6.37 -2.21
CA ILE A 60 -11.27 5.32 -1.19
C ILE A 60 -11.59 3.94 -1.78
N GLN A 61 -11.17 2.91 -1.06
CA GLN A 61 -11.46 1.51 -1.34
C GLN A 61 -11.98 0.80 -0.07
N TYR A 62 -12.50 -0.41 -0.22
CA TYR A 62 -13.12 -1.17 0.88
C TYR A 62 -12.96 -2.67 0.75
N CYS A 63 -13.07 -3.34 1.90
CA CYS A 63 -13.35 -4.76 2.01
C CYS A 63 -14.83 -4.96 2.35
N ALA A 64 -15.57 -5.68 1.50
CA ALA A 64 -17.00 -5.95 1.74
C ALA A 64 -17.22 -6.75 3.03
N LEU A 65 -16.33 -7.71 3.32
CA LEU A 65 -16.40 -8.54 4.53
C LEU A 65 -16.15 -7.74 5.81
N CYS A 66 -15.19 -6.80 5.82
CA CYS A 66 -15.04 -5.88 6.95
C CYS A 66 -16.31 -5.07 7.19
N LEU A 67 -16.89 -4.50 6.12
CA LEU A 67 -18.12 -3.74 6.28
C LEU A 67 -19.31 -4.60 6.74
N ALA A 68 -19.29 -5.91 6.47
CA ALA A 68 -20.32 -6.84 6.94
C ALA A 68 -20.10 -7.28 8.39
N ASP A 69 -18.86 -7.56 8.78
CA ASP A 69 -18.48 -8.07 10.11
C ASP A 69 -18.49 -6.98 11.19
N ASP A 70 -18.15 -5.74 10.82
CA ASP A 70 -18.02 -4.66 11.79
C ASP A 70 -19.41 -4.26 12.33
N ARG A 71 -19.58 -4.26 13.66
CA ARG A 71 -20.83 -3.80 14.32
C ARG A 71 -21.23 -2.39 13.91
N ALA A 72 -20.24 -1.53 13.70
CA ALA A 72 -20.38 -0.19 13.14
C ALA A 72 -19.46 -0.08 11.90
N PRO A 73 -19.96 -0.34 10.68
CA PRO A 73 -19.11 -0.39 9.49
C PRO A 73 -18.50 0.97 9.15
N TYR A 74 -17.20 0.98 8.88
CA TYR A 74 -16.46 2.19 8.53
C TYR A 74 -15.38 1.89 7.48
N PHE A 75 -14.96 2.92 6.75
CA PHE A 75 -13.84 2.81 5.84
C PHE A 75 -12.53 3.03 6.58
N ARG A 76 -11.59 2.09 6.43
CA ARG A 76 -10.33 2.11 7.18
C ARG A 76 -9.33 3.09 6.57
N ARG A 77 -8.61 3.81 7.42
CA ARG A 77 -7.52 4.72 7.05
C ARG A 77 -6.49 4.10 6.13
N SER A 78 -6.01 2.89 6.44
CA SER A 78 -5.00 2.18 5.64
C SER A 78 -5.49 1.84 4.22
N TRP A 79 -6.80 1.79 3.99
CA TRP A 79 -7.37 1.65 2.66
C TRP A 79 -7.15 2.90 1.80
N ARG A 80 -6.73 4.04 2.35
CA ARG A 80 -6.34 5.20 1.52
C ARG A 80 -4.98 5.02 0.83
N LEU A 81 -4.18 4.01 1.17
CA LEU A 81 -2.87 3.79 0.56
C LEU A 81 -2.96 3.02 -0.77
N ALA A 82 -2.29 3.52 -1.79
CA ALA A 82 -2.22 2.85 -3.10
C ALA A 82 -1.49 1.51 -3.05
N SER A 83 -0.52 1.36 -2.15
CA SER A 83 0.17 0.08 -1.90
C SER A 83 -0.72 -0.95 -1.22
N ARG A 84 -1.84 -0.53 -0.60
CA ARG A 84 -2.83 -1.42 0.00
C ARG A 84 -3.76 -1.94 -1.10
N ILE A 85 -3.56 -3.18 -1.52
CA ILE A 85 -4.33 -3.91 -2.54
C ILE A 85 -5.26 -4.97 -1.93
N SER A 86 -4.98 -5.46 -0.71
CA SER A 86 -5.77 -6.48 -0.04
C SER A 86 -6.14 -6.09 1.40
N CYS A 87 -7.19 -6.73 1.91
CA CYS A 87 -7.57 -6.63 3.31
C CYS A 87 -6.72 -7.58 4.14
N PHE A 88 -5.93 -7.07 5.09
CA PHE A 88 -5.08 -7.91 5.94
C PHE A 88 -5.85 -8.83 6.89
N ARG A 89 -7.11 -8.49 7.21
CA ARG A 89 -8.00 -9.36 8.01
C ARG A 89 -8.56 -10.52 7.18
N HIS A 90 -9.06 -10.25 5.97
CA HIS A 90 -9.82 -11.23 5.17
C HIS A 90 -9.05 -11.85 4.00
N GLY A 91 -7.85 -11.36 3.70
CA GLY A 91 -7.02 -11.80 2.57
C GLY A 91 -7.69 -11.64 1.21
N CYS A 92 -8.61 -10.69 1.06
CA CYS A 92 -9.31 -10.42 -0.20
C CYS A 92 -8.91 -9.08 -0.79
N GLY A 93 -8.99 -8.96 -2.12
CA GLY A 93 -8.73 -7.72 -2.83
C GLY A 93 -9.69 -6.61 -2.42
N LEU A 94 -9.17 -5.41 -2.28
CA LEU A 94 -9.97 -4.23 -2.00
C LEU A 94 -10.70 -3.76 -3.26
N ARG A 95 -11.90 -3.22 -3.07
CA ARG A 95 -12.75 -2.67 -4.12
C ARG A 95 -12.79 -1.17 -4.03
N ASP A 96 -12.74 -0.47 -5.15
CA ASP A 96 -12.88 0.99 -5.21
C ASP A 96 -14.18 1.44 -5.91
N ARG A 97 -15.01 0.46 -6.29
CA ARG A 97 -16.23 0.66 -7.07
C ARG A 97 -17.40 -0.17 -6.54
N CYS A 98 -18.60 0.33 -6.81
CA CYS A 98 -19.82 -0.43 -6.57
C CYS A 98 -19.91 -1.62 -7.53
N PRO A 99 -20.18 -2.85 -7.06
CA PRO A 99 -20.31 -4.02 -7.93
C PRO A 99 -21.55 -3.92 -8.85
N ALA A 100 -22.62 -3.23 -8.45
CA ALA A 100 -23.83 -3.09 -9.25
C ALA A 100 -23.69 -2.03 -10.35
N CYS A 101 -23.39 -0.77 -9.99
CA CYS A 101 -23.39 0.34 -10.94
C CYS A 101 -22.00 0.75 -11.46
N ARG A 102 -20.92 0.18 -10.89
CA ARG A 102 -19.51 0.46 -11.25
C ARG A 102 -19.03 1.89 -11.00
N SER A 103 -19.83 2.74 -10.34
CA SER A 103 -19.38 4.06 -9.90
C SER A 103 -18.28 3.96 -8.87
N GLY A 104 -17.43 4.98 -8.80
CA GLY A 104 -16.50 5.11 -7.69
C GLY A 104 -17.25 5.23 -6.36
N ILE A 105 -16.64 4.72 -5.30
CA ILE A 105 -17.18 4.85 -3.95
C ILE A 105 -16.97 6.29 -3.47
N ALA A 106 -18.04 6.95 -3.05
CA ALA A 106 -18.04 8.34 -2.61
C ALA A 106 -19.06 8.57 -1.47
N PRO A 107 -18.91 7.92 -0.29
CA PRO A 107 -19.79 8.15 0.85
C PRO A 107 -19.89 9.63 1.25
N PHE A 108 -18.87 10.45 0.99
CA PHE A 108 -18.92 11.90 1.21
C PHE A 108 -20.00 12.63 0.40
N ALA A 109 -20.50 12.03 -0.68
CA ALA A 109 -21.51 12.62 -1.56
C ALA A 109 -22.94 12.34 -1.07
N GLN A 110 -23.10 11.63 0.06
CA GLN A 110 -24.39 11.41 0.68
C GLN A 110 -24.96 12.74 1.20
N THR A 111 -26.22 13.03 0.85
CA THR A 111 -26.95 14.22 1.28
C THR A 111 -27.92 13.92 2.44
N GLU A 112 -28.11 12.64 2.73
CA GLU A 112 -29.01 12.13 3.78
C GLU A 112 -28.19 11.33 4.80
N LEU A 113 -28.74 11.17 6.00
CA LEU A 113 -28.13 10.39 7.08
C LEU A 113 -28.33 8.88 6.85
N ILE A 114 -27.76 8.38 5.76
CA ILE A 114 -27.77 6.96 5.40
C ILE A 114 -26.42 6.31 5.75
N PRO A 115 -26.36 4.98 5.98
CA PRO A 115 -25.09 4.33 6.26
C PRO A 115 -24.07 4.48 5.11
N GLN A 116 -22.79 4.70 5.46
CA GLN A 116 -21.73 4.95 4.48
C GLN A 116 -21.45 3.77 3.53
N TYR A 117 -21.87 2.56 3.91
CA TYR A 117 -21.77 1.37 3.08
C TYR A 117 -22.86 1.28 2.00
N VAL A 118 -23.76 2.25 1.89
CA VAL A 118 -24.76 2.34 0.82
C VAL A 118 -24.19 3.14 -0.35
N CYS A 119 -24.22 2.58 -1.55
CA CYS A 119 -23.77 3.27 -2.75
C CYS A 119 -24.64 4.48 -3.07
N VAL A 120 -24.07 5.68 -3.01
CA VAL A 120 -24.76 6.96 -3.27
C VAL A 120 -25.45 7.04 -4.63
N ARG A 121 -24.93 6.32 -5.63
CA ARG A 121 -25.47 6.36 -6.99
C ARG A 121 -26.66 5.42 -7.23
N CYS A 122 -26.71 4.26 -6.56
CA CYS A 122 -27.66 3.21 -6.91
C CYS A 122 -28.29 2.48 -5.71
N GLY A 123 -27.96 2.87 -4.48
CA GLY A 123 -28.50 2.26 -3.27
C GLY A 123 -27.95 0.87 -2.94
N PHE A 124 -27.07 0.29 -3.77
CA PHE A 124 -26.51 -1.04 -3.49
C PHE A 124 -25.75 -1.07 -2.16
N ASP A 125 -26.05 -2.08 -1.33
CA ASP A 125 -25.36 -2.36 -0.07
C ASP A 125 -24.00 -2.99 -0.33
N LEU A 126 -22.92 -2.24 -0.12
CA LEU A 126 -21.54 -2.64 -0.41
C LEU A 126 -21.09 -3.86 0.41
N ARG A 127 -21.75 -4.18 1.52
CA ARG A 127 -21.48 -5.39 2.34
C ARG A 127 -21.77 -6.67 1.59
N ARG A 128 -22.68 -6.61 0.60
CA ARG A 128 -23.07 -7.75 -0.26
C ARG A 128 -22.10 -7.98 -1.42
N GLY A 129 -20.99 -7.24 -1.47
CA GLY A 129 -19.98 -7.40 -2.51
C GLY A 129 -19.24 -8.74 -2.42
N ALA A 130 -19.10 -9.45 -3.54
CA ALA A 130 -18.35 -10.70 -3.60
C ALA A 130 -16.86 -10.51 -3.24
N LYS A 131 -16.25 -11.58 -2.69
CA LYS A 131 -14.80 -11.63 -2.42
C LYS A 131 -14.01 -11.46 -3.73
N ILE A 132 -12.95 -10.66 -3.69
CA ILE A 132 -11.96 -10.57 -4.77
C ILE A 132 -10.75 -11.42 -4.35
N SER A 133 -10.33 -12.36 -5.19
CA SER A 133 -9.08 -13.10 -4.97
C SER A 133 -7.88 -12.21 -5.24
N VAL A 134 -6.81 -12.42 -4.47
CA VAL A 134 -5.48 -11.84 -4.71
C VAL A 134 -4.50 -12.96 -4.47
N GLU A 135 -3.55 -13.17 -5.37
CA GLU A 135 -2.55 -14.23 -5.25
C GLU A 135 -1.74 -14.11 -3.95
N ALA A 136 -1.41 -15.24 -3.33
CA ALA A 136 -0.70 -15.27 -2.06
C ALA A 136 0.68 -14.56 -2.14
N ALA A 137 1.37 -14.68 -3.27
CA ALA A 137 2.65 -14.00 -3.51
C ALA A 137 2.49 -12.47 -3.52
N ALA A 138 1.44 -11.96 -4.17
CA ALA A 138 1.11 -10.53 -4.16
C ALA A 138 0.75 -10.02 -2.76
N GLN A 139 0.03 -10.82 -1.96
CA GLN A 139 -0.28 -10.47 -0.56
C GLN A 139 0.97 -10.46 0.32
N ARG A 140 1.91 -11.39 0.13
CA ARG A 140 3.19 -11.38 0.85
C ARG A 140 4.00 -10.14 0.49
N LEU A 141 4.09 -9.84 -0.80
CA LEU A 141 4.77 -8.64 -1.31
C LEU A 141 4.20 -7.35 -0.69
N GLU A 142 2.87 -7.25 -0.65
CA GLU A 142 2.17 -6.13 -0.01
C GLU A 142 2.49 -6.00 1.48
N ARG A 143 2.51 -7.11 2.23
CA ARG A 143 2.88 -7.10 3.66
C ARG A 143 4.32 -6.65 3.86
N SER A 144 5.26 -7.17 3.09
CA SER A 144 6.66 -6.74 3.14
C SER A 144 6.82 -5.25 2.86
N ILE A 145 6.08 -4.71 1.89
CA ILE A 145 6.07 -3.26 1.62
C ILE A 145 5.54 -2.48 2.83
N ASP A 146 4.45 -2.95 3.45
CA ASP A 146 3.87 -2.31 4.64
C ASP A 146 4.85 -2.30 5.82
N ASP A 147 5.54 -3.42 6.07
CA ASP A 147 6.50 -3.57 7.16
C ASP A 147 7.75 -2.70 6.95
N ILE A 148 8.28 -2.64 5.72
CA ILE A 148 9.38 -1.72 5.36
C ILE A 148 8.95 -0.27 5.56
N CYS A 149 7.77 0.13 5.08
CA CYS A 149 7.28 1.50 5.26
C CYS A 149 7.16 1.87 6.75
N LYS A 150 6.60 0.99 7.59
CA LYS A 150 6.51 1.20 9.04
C LYS A 150 7.89 1.33 9.69
N ALA A 151 8.83 0.44 9.34
CA ALA A 151 10.18 0.47 9.88
C ALA A 151 10.92 1.76 9.52
N GLU A 152 10.83 2.23 8.27
CA GLU A 152 11.49 3.47 7.83
C GLU A 152 10.85 4.72 8.44
N ILE A 153 9.53 4.74 8.64
CA ILE A 153 8.84 5.83 9.35
C ILE A 153 9.25 5.88 10.82
N ALA A 154 9.29 4.73 11.51
CA ALA A 154 9.70 4.67 12.91
C ALA A 154 11.14 5.16 13.13
N LYS A 155 12.03 4.92 12.16
CA LYS A 155 13.41 5.41 12.16
C LYS A 155 13.56 6.88 11.76
N SER A 156 12.48 7.56 11.35
CA SER A 156 12.52 8.90 10.73
C SER A 156 13.52 8.98 9.57
N SER A 157 13.65 7.87 8.82
CA SER A 157 14.65 7.71 7.76
C SER A 157 14.23 8.48 6.50
N SER A 158 15.15 9.21 5.87
CA SER A 158 14.91 9.84 4.58
C SER A 158 14.70 8.82 3.44
N ALA A 159 15.12 7.56 3.64
CA ALA A 159 14.94 6.48 2.67
C ALA A 159 13.45 6.16 2.41
N ILE A 160 12.53 6.52 3.32
CA ILE A 160 11.09 6.38 3.08
C ILE A 160 10.64 7.09 1.81
N HIS A 161 11.20 8.26 1.50
CA HIS A 161 10.85 9.02 0.31
C HIS A 161 11.31 8.30 -0.97
N GLU A 162 12.48 7.66 -0.93
CA GLU A 162 12.99 6.86 -2.04
C GLU A 162 12.13 5.60 -2.25
N TRP A 163 11.74 4.92 -1.16
CA TRP A 163 10.81 3.80 -1.21
C TRP A 163 9.45 4.20 -1.80
N VAL A 164 8.88 5.31 -1.35
CA VAL A 164 7.64 5.86 -1.88
C VAL A 164 7.76 6.16 -3.38
N ALA A 165 8.86 6.78 -3.82
CA ALA A 165 9.11 7.05 -5.23
C ALA A 165 9.21 5.77 -6.07
N ARG A 166 9.85 4.72 -5.55
CA ARG A 166 9.92 3.39 -6.19
C ARG A 166 8.54 2.72 -6.26
N LEU A 167 7.77 2.77 -5.18
CA LEU A 167 6.41 2.21 -5.12
C LEU A 167 5.47 2.87 -6.14
N LEU A 168 5.59 4.18 -6.34
CA LEU A 168 4.82 4.89 -7.36
C LEU A 168 5.12 4.39 -8.79
N ARG A 169 6.31 3.84 -9.03
CA ARG A 169 6.74 3.28 -10.33
C ARG A 169 6.41 1.81 -10.52
N VAL A 170 5.79 1.14 -9.54
CA VAL A 170 5.36 -0.27 -9.65
C VAL A 170 4.63 -0.60 -10.96
N PRO A 171 3.72 0.23 -11.50
CA PRO A 171 3.06 -0.08 -12.78
C PRO A 171 4.03 -0.22 -13.96
N VAL A 172 5.11 0.57 -13.97
CA VAL A 172 6.18 0.48 -14.97
C VAL A 172 6.99 -0.80 -14.76
N LEU A 173 7.37 -1.08 -13.51
CA LEU A 173 8.14 -2.27 -13.15
C LEU A 173 7.38 -3.58 -13.37
N ALA A 174 6.05 -3.56 -13.24
CA ALA A 174 5.15 -4.66 -13.53
C ALA A 174 4.83 -4.75 -15.04
N GLY A 175 5.15 -3.75 -15.86
CA GLY A 175 4.82 -3.76 -17.28
C GLY A 175 3.32 -3.66 -17.57
N VAL A 176 2.51 -3.18 -16.61
CA VAL A 176 1.04 -3.07 -16.71
C VAL A 176 0.59 -1.79 -17.45
N GLY A 177 1.52 -1.09 -18.12
CA GLY A 177 1.22 -0.14 -19.20
C GLY A 177 0.19 0.95 -18.90
N SER A 178 0.65 2.10 -18.39
CA SER A 178 0.03 3.41 -18.69
C SER A 178 0.93 4.62 -18.39
N GLY A 179 2.17 4.41 -17.90
CA GLY A 179 3.05 5.47 -17.37
C GLY A 179 2.53 6.21 -16.14
N ARG A 180 1.35 5.82 -15.60
CA ARG A 180 0.72 6.53 -14.48
C ARG A 180 1.28 5.99 -13.16
N PRO A 181 1.43 6.86 -12.14
CA PRO A 181 1.81 6.42 -10.80
C PRO A 181 0.82 5.40 -10.23
N LEU A 182 1.29 4.51 -9.36
CA LEU A 182 0.48 3.49 -8.69
C LEU A 182 -0.82 4.08 -8.08
N ALA A 183 -0.73 5.21 -7.38
CA ALA A 183 -1.86 5.89 -6.76
C ALA A 183 -2.95 6.36 -7.73
N ASN A 184 -2.66 6.40 -9.03
CA ASN A 184 -3.59 6.82 -10.06
C ASN A 184 -4.38 5.66 -10.70
N LEU A 185 -4.07 4.42 -10.36
CA LEU A 185 -4.70 3.21 -10.91
C LEU A 185 -5.91 2.75 -10.09
N SER A 186 -6.91 2.14 -10.74
CA SER A 186 -8.01 1.47 -10.04
C SER A 186 -7.49 0.36 -9.12
N ALA A 187 -8.26 -0.01 -8.09
CA ALA A 187 -7.89 -1.11 -7.20
C ALA A 187 -7.56 -2.40 -7.95
N SER A 188 -8.38 -2.77 -8.94
CA SER A 188 -8.14 -3.93 -9.81
C SER A 188 -6.85 -3.85 -10.61
N ALA A 189 -6.46 -2.65 -11.08
CA ALA A 189 -5.20 -2.47 -11.80
C ALA A 189 -3.99 -2.52 -10.86
N ARG A 190 -4.13 -2.03 -9.62
CA ARG A 190 -3.09 -2.13 -8.58
C ARG A 190 -2.86 -3.58 -8.16
N ILE A 191 -3.92 -4.36 -7.95
CA ILE A 191 -3.83 -5.82 -7.70
C ILE A 191 -3.01 -6.50 -8.80
N ARG A 192 -3.36 -6.31 -10.08
CA ARG A 192 -2.62 -6.88 -11.20
C ARG A 192 -1.14 -6.48 -11.23
N CYS A 193 -0.81 -5.24 -10.85
CA CYS A 193 0.59 -4.81 -10.79
C CYS A 193 1.39 -5.61 -9.76
N PHE A 194 0.81 -5.88 -8.60
CA PHE A 194 1.48 -6.62 -7.53
C PHE A 194 1.58 -8.11 -7.85
N GLU A 195 0.54 -8.69 -8.46
CA GLU A 195 0.58 -10.08 -8.95
C GLU A 195 1.69 -10.26 -9.98
N GLN A 196 1.78 -9.38 -10.98
CA GLN A 196 2.86 -9.42 -11.98
C GLN A 196 4.25 -9.15 -11.39
N LEU A 197 4.35 -8.24 -10.42
CA LEU A 197 5.61 -7.95 -9.76
C LEU A 197 6.08 -9.13 -8.90
N ALA A 198 5.16 -9.80 -8.20
CA ALA A 198 5.45 -10.99 -7.41
C ALA A 198 5.87 -12.15 -8.32
N GLN A 199 5.14 -12.41 -9.41
CA GLN A 199 5.51 -13.43 -10.38
C GLN A 199 6.93 -13.22 -10.94
N ARG A 200 7.29 -12.00 -11.31
CA ARG A 200 8.64 -11.68 -11.81
C ARG A 200 9.72 -11.85 -10.76
N ALA A 201 9.41 -11.55 -9.50
CA ALA A 201 10.34 -11.77 -8.40
C ALA A 201 10.61 -13.27 -8.22
N ASP A 202 9.55 -14.09 -8.27
CA ASP A 202 9.64 -15.55 -8.20
C ASP A 202 10.41 -16.13 -9.40
N ASP A 203 10.11 -15.70 -10.63
CA ASP A 203 10.82 -16.16 -11.85
C ASP A 203 12.33 -15.87 -11.77
N ARG A 204 12.71 -14.68 -11.27
CA ARG A 204 14.13 -14.31 -11.07
C ARG A 204 14.78 -15.11 -9.96
N LEU A 205 14.05 -15.38 -8.88
CA LEU A 205 14.49 -16.26 -7.80
C LEU A 205 14.78 -17.66 -8.31
N MET A 206 13.90 -18.21 -9.15
CA MET A 206 14.06 -19.53 -9.76
C MET A 206 15.23 -19.55 -10.75
N ALA A 207 15.40 -18.51 -11.57
CA ALA A 207 16.54 -18.38 -12.47
C ALA A 207 17.88 -18.26 -11.73
N ALA A 208 17.92 -17.48 -10.64
CA ALA A 208 19.10 -17.35 -9.78
C ALA A 208 19.38 -18.66 -9.02
N GLY A 209 18.34 -19.36 -8.57
CA GLY A 209 18.42 -20.68 -7.95
C GLY A 209 18.97 -21.73 -8.90
N ALA A 210 18.50 -21.76 -10.15
CA ALA A 210 19.03 -22.64 -11.20
C ALA A 210 20.51 -22.34 -11.51
N ALA A 211 20.88 -21.07 -11.63
CA ALA A 211 22.28 -20.66 -11.79
C ALA A 211 23.15 -21.02 -10.57
N ALA A 212 22.60 -20.93 -9.36
CA ALA A 212 23.27 -21.34 -8.13
C ALA A 212 23.37 -22.87 -8.00
N PHE A 213 22.39 -23.62 -8.49
CA PHE A 213 22.39 -25.09 -8.51
C PHE A 213 23.45 -25.64 -9.48
N VAL A 214 23.67 -24.96 -10.61
CA VAL A 214 24.80 -25.25 -11.52
C VAL A 214 26.15 -24.98 -10.82
N ARG A 215 26.24 -24.00 -9.91
CA ARG A 215 27.45 -23.70 -9.12
C ARG A 215 27.61 -24.55 -7.86
N ARG A 216 26.55 -25.11 -7.27
CA ARG A 216 26.59 -25.94 -6.04
C ARG A 216 26.92 -27.41 -6.30
N ARG A 217 27.94 -27.67 -7.13
CA ARG A 217 28.64 -28.97 -7.20
C ARG A 217 29.91 -29.04 -6.34
N ARG A 218 29.99 -28.28 -5.24
CA ARG A 218 30.98 -28.49 -4.17
C ARG A 218 30.36 -28.27 -2.80
N PRO A 219 30.58 -29.17 -1.82
CA PRO A 219 29.94 -29.09 -0.51
C PRO A 219 30.80 -28.28 0.46
N THR A 220 30.15 -27.48 1.30
CA THR A 220 30.67 -27.17 2.65
C THR A 220 29.53 -26.79 3.60
N MET A 221 29.72 -27.21 4.84
CA MET A 221 28.79 -27.27 5.98
C MET A 221 28.74 -25.96 6.79
N ALA A 222 27.63 -25.80 7.55
CA ALA A 222 27.43 -25.18 8.90
C ALA A 222 28.00 -23.76 9.19
N ALA A 223 27.45 -22.87 10.03
CA ALA A 223 26.27 -22.74 10.91
C ALA A 223 26.18 -21.25 11.37
N GLY A 224 25.04 -20.80 11.91
CA GLY A 224 24.99 -19.78 12.97
C GLY A 224 24.21 -18.47 12.74
N GLY A 225 23.09 -18.31 13.47
CA GLY A 225 22.66 -17.07 14.15
C GLY A 225 21.95 -15.95 13.37
N SER A 226 20.67 -15.69 13.71
CA SER A 226 19.76 -14.74 13.07
C SER A 226 20.06 -13.25 13.31
N ASP A 227 20.88 -12.90 14.32
CA ASP A 227 21.20 -11.49 14.62
C ASP A 227 22.32 -10.90 13.73
N GLY A 228 23.10 -11.75 13.05
CA GLY A 228 24.15 -11.29 12.15
C GLY A 228 23.65 -10.82 10.78
N LEU A 229 22.41 -11.14 10.39
CA LEU A 229 21.92 -10.92 9.03
C LEU A 229 21.41 -9.50 8.79
N ILE A 230 20.80 -8.87 9.79
CA ILE A 230 20.37 -7.46 9.72
C ILE A 230 21.59 -6.54 9.68
N ALA A 231 22.59 -6.80 10.52
CA ALA A 231 23.87 -6.08 10.51
C ALA A 231 24.58 -6.23 9.16
N ARG A 232 24.67 -7.45 8.61
CA ARG A 232 25.28 -7.69 7.29
C ARG A 232 24.54 -7.03 6.13
N PHE A 233 23.22 -6.86 6.24
CA PHE A 233 22.44 -6.17 5.23
C PHE A 233 22.61 -4.65 5.32
N ALA A 234 22.74 -4.09 6.52
CA ALA A 234 23.11 -2.69 6.74
C ALA A 234 24.56 -2.41 6.27
N ASP A 235 25.52 -3.27 6.62
CA ASP A 235 26.92 -3.17 6.19
C ASP A 235 27.07 -3.29 4.66
N PHE A 236 26.26 -4.14 4.02
CA PHE A 236 26.23 -4.27 2.56
C PHE A 236 25.70 -3.00 1.86
N ILE A 237 24.77 -2.30 2.51
CA ILE A 237 24.22 -1.02 2.05
C ILE A 237 25.26 0.10 2.25
N ASP A 238 25.93 0.14 3.40
CA ASP A 238 26.92 1.17 3.75
C ASP A 238 28.23 1.02 2.95
N ALA A 239 28.68 -0.22 2.70
CA ALA A 239 29.86 -0.49 1.87
C ALA A 239 29.71 -0.02 0.41
N ARG A 240 28.49 0.27 -0.05
CA ARG A 240 28.19 0.78 -1.39
C ARG A 240 27.83 2.26 -1.43
N GLN A 241 27.82 2.94 -0.27
CA GLN A 241 27.54 4.38 -0.15
C GLN A 241 28.81 5.25 0.04
N GLY A 242 30.02 4.65 0.03
CA GLY A 242 31.28 5.39 0.12
C GLY A 242 31.51 6.34 -1.07
N SER A 243 31.35 7.65 -0.85
CA SER A 243 31.62 8.72 -1.83
C SER A 243 33.13 9.01 -1.99
N PRO A 244 33.57 9.46 -3.17
CA PRO A 244 33.88 10.89 -3.26
C PRO A 244 33.38 11.58 -4.56
N ARG A 245 32.72 12.72 -4.34
CA ARG A 245 32.69 13.97 -5.13
C ARG A 245 32.70 13.95 -6.68
N SER A 246 31.65 14.60 -7.20
CA SER A 246 31.50 15.29 -8.49
C SER A 246 31.05 14.47 -9.70
N ALA A 247 30.25 15.14 -10.54
CA ALA A 247 29.60 14.72 -11.78
C ALA A 247 28.29 13.90 -11.66
N ARG A 248 27.23 14.48 -12.25
CA ARG A 248 25.93 13.84 -12.53
C ARG A 248 26.15 12.52 -13.28
N ALA A 249 25.85 11.41 -12.63
CA ALA A 249 25.45 10.16 -13.27
C ALA A 249 24.41 9.48 -12.36
N GLN A 250 23.23 9.18 -12.88
CA GLN A 250 22.24 8.41 -12.13
C GLN A 250 22.81 7.01 -11.85
N PRO A 251 22.82 6.52 -10.59
CA PRO A 251 23.30 5.18 -10.32
C PRO A 251 22.34 4.13 -10.92
N PRO A 252 22.85 2.99 -11.41
CA PRO A 252 22.03 1.94 -11.99
C PRO A 252 21.07 1.42 -10.92
N GLY A 253 19.77 1.57 -11.19
CA GLY A 253 18.70 1.35 -10.23
C GLY A 253 18.76 -0.05 -9.63
N VAL A 254 18.94 -0.12 -8.31
CA VAL A 254 18.69 -1.35 -7.56
C VAL A 254 17.24 -1.75 -7.81
N ASP A 255 17.07 -2.95 -8.36
CA ASP A 255 15.80 -3.51 -8.77
C ASP A 255 14.90 -3.73 -7.55
N LEU A 256 13.78 -2.99 -7.48
CA LEU A 256 12.79 -3.09 -6.41
C LEU A 256 12.30 -4.54 -6.21
N ALA A 257 12.19 -5.32 -7.30
CA ALA A 257 11.80 -6.73 -7.22
C ALA A 257 12.87 -7.56 -6.51
N ALA A 258 14.16 -7.36 -6.81
CA ALA A 258 15.26 -8.02 -6.11
C ALA A 258 15.34 -7.64 -4.62
N LEU A 259 15.10 -6.36 -4.28
CA LEU A 259 15.06 -5.91 -2.87
C LEU A 259 13.91 -6.55 -2.10
N LEU A 260 12.71 -6.59 -2.69
CA LEU A 260 11.54 -7.19 -2.05
C LEU A 260 11.69 -8.72 -1.95
N ALA A 261 12.27 -9.38 -2.95
CA ALA A 261 12.61 -10.81 -2.91
C ALA A 261 13.67 -11.14 -1.84
N ALA A 262 14.61 -10.23 -1.58
CA ALA A 262 15.58 -10.37 -0.49
C ALA A 262 14.91 -10.24 0.88
N TYR A 263 14.02 -9.26 1.04
CA TYR A 263 13.27 -9.07 2.29
C TYR A 263 12.33 -10.24 2.61
N VAL A 264 11.58 -10.73 1.61
CA VAL A 264 10.69 -11.89 1.78
C VAL A 264 11.46 -13.14 2.24
N ARG A 265 12.70 -13.33 1.77
CA ARG A 265 13.57 -14.41 2.24
C ARG A 265 14.11 -14.19 3.65
N ALA A 266 14.40 -12.95 4.02
CA ALA A 266 14.93 -12.63 5.34
C ALA A 266 13.89 -12.74 6.47
N VAL A 267 12.60 -12.64 6.14
CA VAL A 267 11.48 -12.72 7.11
C VAL A 267 10.72 -14.05 7.01
N GLY A 268 11.04 -14.88 6.00
CA GLY A 268 10.30 -16.08 5.63
C GLY A 268 10.84 -17.42 6.17
N ASP A 269 11.86 -17.41 7.01
CA ASP A 269 12.38 -18.59 7.74
C ASP A 269 12.21 -18.42 9.25
#